data_AF-A0A531LNW4-F1
#
_entry.id   AF-A0A531LNW4-F1
#
_cell.length_a   1.000
_cell.length_b   1.000
_cell.length_c   1.000
_cell.angle_alpha   90.00
_cell.angle_beta   90.00
_cell.angle_gamma   90.00
#
_symmetry.space_group_name_H-M   'P 1'
#
loop_
_entity.id
_entity.type
_entity.pdbx_description
1 polymer ?
#
loop_
_entity_poly.entity_id
_entity_poly.type
_entity_poly.pdbx_seq_one_letter_code
_entity_poly.pdbx_strand_id
1 'polypeptide(L)'
;MRPVDLAIRLEWCVAAAAAVVLYAMTGTSWWLFALLILAPDLSMLGYLAGPRVGAIAYNALHILIVPLALALAGYVLGSSMATAVALIWISHIA
;
A
#
# COMPACT_ATOMS: atom_id res chain seq x y z
N MET A 1 -20.58 17.61 4.08
CA MET A 1 -19.55 17.00 3.18
C MET A 1 -19.96 17.30 1.76
N ARG A 2 -19.06 17.74 0.88
CA ARG A 2 -19.41 17.92 -0.53
C ARG A 2 -19.59 16.53 -1.16
N PRO A 3 -20.50 16.34 -2.13
CA PRO A 3 -20.73 15.02 -2.74
C PRO A 3 -19.45 14.39 -3.32
N VAL A 4 -18.54 15.23 -3.82
CA VAL A 4 -17.21 14.81 -4.33
C VAL A 4 -16.34 14.19 -3.23
N ASP A 5 -16.42 14.68 -1.98
CA ASP A 5 -15.63 14.14 -0.87
C ASP A 5 -16.10 12.71 -0.50
N LEU A 6 -17.40 12.40 -0.68
CA LEU A 6 -17.93 11.06 -0.45
C LEU A 6 -17.51 10.09 -1.56
N ALA A 7 -17.55 10.52 -2.82
CA ALA A 7 -17.12 9.69 -3.95
C ALA A 7 -15.66 9.25 -3.79
N ILE A 8 -14.74 10.18 -3.48
CA ILE A 8 -13.32 9.87 -3.28
C ILE A 8 -13.12 8.89 -2.12
N ARG A 9 -13.85 9.05 -1.01
CA ARG A 9 -13.77 8.11 0.12
C ARG A 9 -14.21 6.71 -0.29
N LEU A 10 -15.27 6.60 -1.10
CA LEU A 10 -15.73 5.32 -1.61
C LEU A 10 -14.73 4.70 -2.59
N GLU A 11 -14.07 5.48 -3.43
CA GLU A 11 -12.99 5.01 -4.31
C GLU A 11 -11.87 4.33 -3.50
N TRP A 12 -11.39 4.98 -2.43
CA TRP A 12 -10.37 4.41 -1.56
C TRP A 12 -10.85 3.19 -0.79
N CYS A 13 -12.08 3.20 -0.25
CA CYS A 13 -12.67 2.00 0.37
C CYS A 13 -12.73 0.82 -0.61
N VAL A 14 -13.12 1.05 -1.87
CA VAL A 14 -13.16 0.01 -2.90
C VAL A 14 -11.76 -0.46 -3.26
N ALA A 15 -10.78 0.45 -3.37
CA ALA A 15 -9.39 0.11 -3.64
C ALA A 15 -8.79 -0.78 -2.52
N ALA A 16 -9.02 -0.42 -1.25
CA ALA A 16 -8.58 -1.21 -0.10
C ALA A 16 -9.24 -2.60 -0.10
N ALA A 17 -10.56 -2.67 -0.27
CA ALA A 17 -11.29 -3.94 -0.31
C ALA A 17 -10.81 -4.83 -1.47
N ALA A 18 -10.61 -4.26 -2.67
CA ALA A 18 -10.09 -4.97 -3.82
C ALA A 18 -8.67 -5.50 -3.56
N ALA A 19 -7.80 -4.69 -2.96
CA ALA A 19 -6.44 -5.10 -2.62
C ALA A 19 -6.41 -6.28 -1.64
N VAL A 20 -7.25 -6.25 -0.59
CA VAL A 20 -7.39 -7.34 0.38
C VAL A 20 -7.94 -8.62 -0.26
N VAL A 21 -8.96 -8.51 -1.11
CA VAL A 21 -9.52 -9.68 -1.82
C VAL A 21 -8.49 -10.30 -2.76
N LEU A 22 -7.82 -9.48 -3.58
CA LEU A 22 -6.77 -9.95 -4.47
C LEU A 22 -5.60 -10.56 -3.69
N TYR A 23 -5.27 -10.01 -2.52
CA TYR A 23 -4.25 -10.57 -1.63
C TYR A 23 -4.64 -11.98 -1.18
N ALA A 24 -5.87 -12.17 -0.73
CA ALA A 24 -6.37 -13.49 -0.33
C ALA A 24 -6.27 -14.52 -1.47
N MET A 25 -6.45 -14.08 -2.72
CA MET A 25 -6.32 -14.94 -3.90
C MET A 25 -4.88 -15.33 -4.24
N THR A 26 -3.86 -14.62 -3.74
CA THR A 26 -2.45 -14.99 -3.94
C THR A 26 -2.02 -16.22 -3.16
N GLY A 27 -2.77 -16.61 -2.12
CA GLY A 27 -2.45 -17.74 -1.25
C GLY A 27 -1.31 -17.49 -0.25
N THR A 28 -0.76 -16.28 -0.16
CA THR A 28 0.26 -15.95 0.85
C THR A 28 -0.31 -15.86 2.27
N SER A 29 0.56 -16.09 3.26
CA SER A 29 0.20 -16.13 4.69
C SER A 29 -0.36 -14.80 5.20
N TRP A 30 -1.48 -14.80 5.91
CA TRP A 30 -2.03 -13.60 6.56
C TRP A 30 -1.10 -12.98 7.62
N TRP A 31 -0.12 -13.75 8.14
CA TRP A 31 0.93 -13.19 8.99
C TRP A 31 1.82 -12.18 8.24
N LEU A 32 2.08 -12.41 6.95
CA LEU A 32 2.81 -11.46 6.11
C LEU A 32 2.01 -10.16 5.97
N PHE A 33 0.70 -10.27 5.73
CA PHE A 33 -0.20 -9.12 5.68
C PHE A 33 -0.16 -8.31 6.97
N ALA A 34 -0.40 -8.97 8.11
CA ALA A 34 -0.43 -8.32 9.42
C ALA A 34 0.92 -7.66 9.78
N LEU A 35 2.04 -8.28 9.40
CA LEU A 35 3.37 -7.73 9.65
C LEU A 35 3.68 -6.50 8.77
N LEU A 36 3.33 -6.57 7.48
CA LEU A 36 3.75 -5.57 6.50
C LEU A 36 2.76 -4.43 6.31
N ILE A 37 1.51 -4.57 6.76
CA ILE A 37 0.51 -3.50 6.59
C ILE A 37 0.99 -2.19 7.21
N LEU A 38 1.65 -2.21 8.39
CA LEU A 38 2.21 -1.02 9.04
C LEU A 38 3.67 -0.72 8.66
N ALA A 39 4.28 -1.50 7.76
CA ALA A 39 5.68 -1.30 7.40
C ALA A 39 5.95 0.07 6.73
N PRO A 40 5.09 0.60 5.84
CA PRO A 40 5.31 1.93 5.26
C PRO A 40 5.36 3.04 6.31
N ASP A 41 4.60 2.91 7.40
CA ASP A 41 4.55 3.88 8.49
C ASP A 41 5.86 3.98 9.27
N LEU A 42 6.71 2.95 9.27
CA LEU A 42 8.05 3.03 9.85
C LEU A 42 8.92 4.13 9.22
N SER A 43 8.58 4.57 7.99
CA SER A 43 9.21 5.74 7.36
C SER A 43 9.07 7.03 8.19
N MET A 44 8.12 7.11 9.13
CA MET A 44 8.00 8.23 10.05
C MET A 44 9.23 8.38 10.97
N LEU A 45 10.02 7.33 11.18
CA LEU A 45 11.28 7.42 11.90
C LEU A 45 12.27 8.38 11.20
N GLY A 46 12.10 8.66 9.90
CA GLY A 46 12.84 9.69 9.18
C GLY A 46 12.70 11.09 9.78
N TYR A 47 11.63 11.37 10.54
CA TYR A 47 11.46 12.63 11.27
C TYR A 47 12.48 12.80 12.41
N LEU A 48 13.14 11.74 12.87
CA LEU A 48 14.27 11.82 13.82
C LEU A 48 15.48 12.52 13.20
N ALA A 49 15.62 12.49 11.87
CA ALA A 49 16.66 13.22 11.12
C ALA A 49 16.21 14.64 10.70
N GLY A 50 15.01 15.05 11.13
CA GLY A 50 14.44 16.38 10.91
C GLY A 50 13.23 16.40 9.96
N PRO A 51 12.45 17.51 9.95
CA PRO A 51 11.15 17.56 9.28
C PRO A 51 11.21 17.32 7.76
N ARG A 52 12.26 17.81 7.09
CA ARG A 52 12.41 17.69 5.64
C ARG A 52 12.68 16.24 5.22
N VAL A 53 13.57 15.56 5.93
CA VAL A 53 13.92 14.15 5.66
C VAL A 53 12.73 13.26 5.96
N GLY A 54 12.07 13.47 7.11
CA GLY A 54 10.85 12.76 7.48
C GLY A 54 9.74 12.89 6.43
N ALA A 55 9.47 14.11 5.97
CA ALA A 55 8.45 14.35 4.94
C ALA A 55 8.79 13.66 3.61
N ILE A 56 10.06 13.69 3.17
CA ILE A 56 10.49 12.99 1.95
C ILE A 56 10.33 11.48 2.10
N ALA A 57 10.82 10.90 3.19
CA ALA A 57 10.75 9.46 3.44
C ALA A 57 9.29 8.97 3.54
N TYR A 58 8.46 9.69 4.30
CA TYR A 58 7.06 9.37 4.47
C TYR A 58 6.29 9.44 3.16
N ASN A 59 6.42 10.55 2.41
CA ASN A 59 5.73 10.71 1.14
C ASN A 59 6.19 9.69 0.09
N ALA A 60 7.48 9.34 0.06
CA ALA A 60 8.01 8.35 -0.87
C ALA A 60 7.37 6.95 -0.66
N LEU A 61 6.99 6.60 0.57
CA LEU A 61 6.31 5.34 0.84
C LEU A 61 4.77 5.41 0.80
N HIS A 62 4.21 6.60 0.61
CA HIS A 62 2.76 6.82 0.54
C HIS A 62 2.27 7.26 -0.85
N ILE A 63 3.13 7.22 -1.88
CA ILE A 63 2.70 7.35 -3.27
C ILE A 63 2.26 6.01 -3.84
N LEU A 64 1.12 6.01 -4.54
CA LEU A 64 0.53 4.80 -5.12
C LEU A 64 1.32 4.24 -6.32
N ILE A 65 2.18 5.06 -6.95
CA ILE A 65 2.93 4.70 -8.16
C ILE A 65 3.82 3.47 -7.92
N VAL A 66 4.53 3.44 -6.79
CA VAL A 66 5.50 2.38 -6.49
C VAL A 66 4.83 1.02 -6.29
N PRO A 67 3.81 0.87 -5.42
CA PRO A 67 3.17 -0.42 -5.25
C PRO A 67 2.37 -0.85 -6.49
N LEU A 68 1.81 0.06 -7.28
CA LEU A 68 1.19 -0.31 -8.57
C LEU A 68 2.23 -0.87 -9.57
N ALA A 69 3.40 -0.24 -9.67
CA ALA A 69 4.49 -0.77 -10.50
C ALA A 69 4.95 -2.14 -10.03
N LEU A 70 5.04 -2.35 -8.70
CA LEU A 70 5.38 -3.65 -8.12
C LEU A 70 4.31 -4.71 -8.37
N ALA A 71 3.02 -4.36 -8.28
CA ALA A 71 1.91 -5.25 -8.59
C ALA A 71 1.97 -5.72 -10.05
N LEU A 72 2.21 -4.78 -10.97
CA LEU A 72 2.35 -5.07 -12.39
C LEU A 72 3.56 -5.96 -12.67
N ALA A 73 4.72 -5.64 -12.11
CA ALA A 73 5.92 -6.45 -12.25
C ALA A 73 5.72 -7.85 -11.67
N GLY A 74 5.11 -7.97 -10.49
CA GLY A 74 4.79 -9.25 -9.86
C GLY A 74 3.88 -10.11 -10.73
N TYR A 75 2.87 -9.51 -11.34
CA TYR A 75 1.99 -10.21 -12.27
C TYR A 75 2.72 -10.67 -13.54
N VAL A 76 3.45 -9.77 -14.20
CA VAL A 76 4.18 -10.07 -15.45
C VAL A 76 5.26 -11.14 -15.24
N LEU A 77 5.93 -11.13 -14.09
CA LEU A 77 6.98 -12.08 -13.75
C LEU A 77 6.45 -13.35 -13.06
N GLY A 78 5.14 -13.47 -12.84
CA GLY A 78 4.53 -14.62 -12.15
C GLY A 78 4.94 -14.76 -10.67
N SER A 79 5.35 -13.67 -10.02
CA SER A 79 5.78 -13.67 -8.62
C SER A 79 4.62 -13.35 -7.68
N SER A 80 4.05 -14.40 -7.09
CA SER A 80 2.98 -14.26 -6.08
C SER A 80 3.41 -13.42 -4.88
N MET A 81 4.68 -13.54 -4.44
CA MET A 81 5.23 -12.75 -3.34
C MET A 81 5.29 -11.25 -3.69
N ALA A 82 5.76 -10.89 -4.89
CA ALA A 82 5.81 -9.47 -5.29
C ALA A 82 4.40 -8.87 -5.40
N THR A 83 3.46 -9.61 -5.99
CA THR A 83 2.05 -9.21 -6.06
C THR A 83 1.44 -9.07 -4.65
N ALA A 84 1.71 -10.00 -3.75
CA ALA A 84 1.23 -9.96 -2.36
C ALA A 84 1.74 -8.72 -1.61
N VAL A 85 3.04 -8.43 -1.66
CA VAL A 85 3.65 -7.24 -1.03
C VAL A 85 3.05 -5.95 -1.62
N ALA A 86 2.86 -5.90 -2.93
CA ALA A 86 2.24 -4.75 -3.59
C ALA A 86 0.80 -4.51 -3.13
N LEU A 87 -0.01 -5.58 -2.99
CA LEU A 87 -1.40 -5.49 -2.56
C LEU A 87 -1.53 -5.08 -1.08
N ILE A 88 -0.65 -5.57 -0.21
CA ILE A 88 -0.57 -5.11 1.19
C ILE A 88 -0.29 -3.60 1.20
N TRP A 89 0.67 -3.14 0.40
CA TRP A 89 1.06 -1.74 0.34
C TRP A 89 -0.06 -0.85 -0.23
N ILE A 90 -0.76 -1.29 -1.27
CA ILE A 90 -1.96 -0.58 -1.78
C ILE A 90 -3.03 -0.49 -0.68
N SER A 91 -3.27 -1.58 0.06
CA SER A 91 -4.24 -1.60 1.16
C SER A 91 -3.85 -0.71 2.34
N HIS A 92 -2.56 -0.37 2.52
CA HIS A 92 -2.11 0.58 3.54
C HIS A 92 -2.37 2.03 3.12
N ILE A 93 -2.17 2.34 1.84
CA ILE A 93 -2.34 3.69 1.30
C ILE A 93 -3.83 4.07 1.14
N ALA A 94 -4.67 3.09 0.78
CA ALA A 94 -6.09 3.26 0.49
C ALA A 94 -6.96 3.26 1.77
#